data_AF-A0A1R1LD13-F1
#
_entry.id   AF-A0A1R1LD13-F1
#
_cell.length_a   1.000
_cell.length_b   1.000
_cell.length_c   1.000
_cell.angle_alpha   90.00
_cell.angle_beta   90.00
_cell.angle_gamma   90.00
#
_symmetry.space_group_name_H-M   'P 1'
#
loop_
_entity.id
_entity.type
_entity.pdbx_description
1 polymer ?
#
loop_
_entity_poly.entity_id
_entity_poly.type
_entity_poly.pdbx_seq_one_letter_code
_entity_poly.pdbx_strand_id
1 'polypeptide(L)'
;MADHSAALGASPSPDDHDDLWALPLAEFRRRTAGPTPTPGGGSVASVTAALGAGLVQMAVHISARKAARAATDPDHSPRHDWDGDARRGRALADALADAAAADVVAFETLMRAYRMPREGAAAARDRDRAVAEAGAAATEVPLRLAETITETVEFAGTVVDRVIDQVRSDVLAGVEILAGAFHAALHTVEINLAGLAAEPRAAFTARRDAALDRLEAAHGRLRPALSHRPTGPQGPR
;
A
#
# COMPACT_ATOMS: atom_id res chain seq x y z
N MET A 1 4.50 5.43 -52.67
CA MET A 1 3.35 5.34 -51.74
C MET A 1 3.57 4.12 -50.85
N ALA A 2 4.34 4.27 -49.77
CA ALA A 2 4.58 3.19 -48.81
C ALA A 2 3.59 3.33 -47.66
N ASP A 3 2.69 2.35 -47.57
CA ASP A 3 1.66 2.19 -46.56
C ASP A 3 2.30 2.05 -45.17
N HIS A 4 2.15 3.08 -44.32
CA HIS A 4 2.50 3.04 -42.90
C HIS A 4 1.22 2.78 -42.09
N SER A 5 0.63 1.60 -42.29
CA SER A 5 -0.33 1.05 -41.35
C SER A 5 0.42 0.61 -40.10
N ALA A 6 0.64 1.57 -39.19
CA ALA A 6 1.16 1.29 -37.86
C ALA A 6 0.11 0.46 -37.11
N ALA A 7 0.46 -0.83 -36.90
CA ALA A 7 -0.29 -1.74 -36.07
C ALA A 7 -0.56 -1.09 -34.69
N LEU A 8 -1.82 -0.78 -34.44
CA LEU A 8 -2.33 -0.51 -33.10
C LEU A 8 -2.19 -1.81 -32.31
N GLY A 9 -1.06 -1.96 -31.60
CA GLY A 9 -0.82 -3.08 -30.72
C GLY A 9 -1.96 -3.20 -29.69
N ALA A 10 -2.43 -4.42 -29.49
CA ALA A 10 -3.44 -4.74 -28.48
C ALA A 10 -3.02 -4.21 -27.09
N SER A 11 -4.00 -3.88 -26.25
CA SER A 11 -3.76 -3.56 -24.84
C SER A 11 -2.93 -4.67 -24.19
N PRO A 12 -1.85 -4.36 -23.46
CA PRO A 12 -1.15 -5.38 -22.70
C PRO A 12 -2.14 -6.05 -21.76
N SER A 13 -2.10 -7.37 -21.77
CA SER A 13 -2.81 -8.18 -20.80
C SER A 13 -2.24 -7.91 -19.40
N PRO A 14 -2.98 -8.14 -18.31
CA PRO A 14 -2.43 -8.11 -16.95
C PRO A 14 -1.17 -8.97 -16.78
N ASP A 15 -0.95 -9.94 -17.68
CA ASP A 15 0.18 -10.86 -17.72
C ASP A 15 1.44 -10.30 -18.45
N ASP A 16 1.37 -9.13 -19.09
CA ASP A 16 2.51 -8.51 -19.80
C ASP A 16 3.44 -7.69 -18.88
N HIS A 17 3.16 -7.66 -17.58
CA HIS A 17 3.98 -7.00 -16.58
C HIS A 17 4.71 -8.04 -15.73
N ASP A 18 6.04 -7.90 -15.61
CA ASP A 18 6.81 -8.66 -14.63
C ASP A 18 6.17 -8.45 -13.25
N ASP A 19 5.63 -9.53 -12.67
CA ASP A 19 5.13 -9.52 -11.30
C ASP A 19 6.24 -9.04 -10.37
N LEU A 20 6.06 -7.85 -9.78
CA LEU A 20 7.04 -7.25 -8.89
C LEU A 20 7.32 -8.13 -7.67
N TRP A 21 6.36 -8.97 -7.26
CA TRP A 21 6.50 -9.92 -6.16
C TRP A 21 7.31 -11.17 -6.53
N ALA A 22 7.43 -11.49 -7.82
CA ALA A 22 8.26 -12.58 -8.31
C ALA A 22 9.75 -12.18 -8.45
N LEU A 23 10.06 -10.89 -8.38
CA LEU A 23 11.43 -10.39 -8.49
C LEU A 23 12.26 -10.70 -7.23
N PRO A 24 13.52 -11.16 -7.37
CA PRO A 24 14.45 -11.14 -6.25
C PRO A 24 14.62 -9.72 -5.69
N LEU A 25 14.69 -9.55 -4.36
CA LEU A 25 14.84 -8.23 -3.74
C LEU A 25 16.06 -7.44 -4.26
N ALA A 26 17.14 -8.14 -4.62
CA ALA A 26 18.33 -7.52 -5.24
C ALA A 26 18.03 -6.94 -6.63
N GLU A 27 17.16 -7.60 -7.40
CA GLU A 27 16.69 -7.14 -8.70
C GLU A 27 15.70 -5.98 -8.54
N PHE A 28 14.70 -6.12 -7.66
CA PHE A 28 13.75 -5.04 -7.36
C PHE A 28 14.47 -3.74 -6.96
N ARG A 29 15.47 -3.84 -6.05
CA ARG A 29 16.34 -2.71 -5.67
C ARG A 29 17.08 -2.11 -6.86
N ARG A 30 17.66 -2.95 -7.72
CA ARG A 30 18.39 -2.49 -8.92
C ARG A 30 17.46 -1.78 -9.90
N ARG A 31 16.26 -2.30 -10.14
CA ARG A 31 15.27 -1.69 -11.03
C ARG A 31 14.76 -0.35 -10.47
N THR A 32 14.51 -0.28 -9.16
CA THR A 32 14.13 0.96 -8.48
C THR A 32 15.17 2.07 -8.64
N ALA A 33 16.46 1.71 -8.66
CA ALA A 33 17.56 2.66 -8.89
C ALA A 33 17.91 2.84 -10.38
N GLY A 34 17.14 2.23 -11.28
CA GLY A 34 17.39 2.21 -12.72
C GLY A 34 16.88 3.45 -13.46
N PRO A 35 17.19 3.56 -14.77
CA PRO A 35 16.76 4.68 -15.60
C PRO A 35 15.32 4.54 -16.14
N THR A 36 14.55 3.56 -15.66
CA THR A 36 13.16 3.32 -16.07
C THR A 36 12.19 3.90 -15.07
N PRO A 37 11.01 4.38 -15.50
CA PRO A 37 10.01 4.95 -14.60
C PRO A 37 9.32 3.92 -13.69
N THR A 38 9.50 2.61 -13.97
CA THR A 38 8.91 1.50 -13.23
C THR A 38 10.02 0.57 -12.69
N PRO A 39 9.92 0.08 -11.43
CA PRO A 39 8.94 0.46 -10.40
C PRO A 39 9.17 1.89 -9.91
N GLY A 40 8.07 2.63 -9.74
CA GLY A 40 8.06 4.03 -9.31
C GLY A 40 7.73 4.21 -7.83
N GLY A 41 7.55 5.46 -7.39
CA GLY A 41 7.27 5.77 -5.98
C GLY A 41 6.03 5.07 -5.41
N GLY A 42 4.93 4.98 -6.19
CA GLY A 42 3.68 4.34 -5.76
C GLY A 42 3.84 2.83 -5.54
N SER A 43 4.39 2.13 -6.53
CA SER A 43 4.68 0.69 -6.46
C SER A 43 5.70 0.36 -5.36
N VAL A 44 6.76 1.16 -5.19
CA VAL A 44 7.72 0.98 -4.08
C VAL A 44 7.07 1.24 -2.71
N ALA A 45 6.19 2.24 -2.60
CA ALA A 45 5.42 2.49 -1.38
C ALA A 45 4.51 1.31 -1.04
N SER A 46 3.84 0.73 -2.04
CA SER A 46 3.00 -0.47 -1.88
C SER A 46 3.81 -1.67 -1.39
N VAL A 47 4.94 -1.99 -2.01
CA VAL A 47 5.80 -3.10 -1.56
C VAL A 47 6.25 -2.88 -0.12
N THR A 48 6.68 -1.65 0.20
CA THR A 48 7.12 -1.27 1.54
C THR A 48 5.99 -1.42 2.58
N ALA A 49 4.78 -0.97 2.24
CA ALA A 49 3.61 -1.10 3.09
C ALA A 49 3.24 -2.56 3.35
N ALA A 50 3.25 -3.41 2.33
CA ALA A 50 2.95 -4.83 2.49
C ALA A 50 3.98 -5.55 3.39
N LEU A 51 5.27 -5.18 3.31
CA LEU A 51 6.29 -5.67 4.24
C LEU A 51 6.02 -5.21 5.68
N GLY A 52 5.62 -3.95 5.88
CA GLY A 52 5.21 -3.43 7.20
C GLY A 52 4.01 -4.17 7.77
N ALA A 53 2.98 -4.42 6.95
CA ALA A 53 1.81 -5.22 7.32
C ALA A 53 2.19 -6.68 7.63
N GLY A 54 3.16 -7.23 6.92
CA GLY A 54 3.71 -8.57 7.15
C GLY A 54 4.29 -8.75 8.55
N LEU A 55 4.94 -7.72 9.11
CA LEU A 55 5.42 -7.74 10.50
C LEU A 55 4.28 -7.80 11.51
N VAL A 56 3.23 -7.00 11.30
CA VAL A 56 2.02 -7.03 12.15
C VAL A 56 1.36 -8.41 12.10
N GLN A 57 1.21 -8.98 10.89
CA GLN A 57 0.63 -10.30 10.69
C GLN A 57 1.48 -11.42 11.33
N MET A 58 2.80 -11.32 11.25
CA MET A 58 3.71 -12.25 11.92
C MET A 58 3.48 -12.24 13.44
N ALA A 59 3.37 -11.06 14.04
CA ALA A 59 3.13 -10.90 15.47
C ALA A 59 1.78 -11.53 15.91
N VAL A 60 0.73 -11.32 15.12
CA VAL A 60 -0.59 -11.95 15.32
C VAL A 60 -0.46 -13.48 15.28
N HIS A 61 0.18 -14.05 14.26
CA HIS A 61 0.33 -15.50 14.13
C HIS A 61 1.14 -16.13 15.27
N ILE A 62 2.25 -15.50 15.70
CA ILE A 62 3.08 -16.01 16.80
C ILE A 62 2.27 -16.01 18.11
N SER A 63 1.53 -14.92 18.36
CA SER A 63 0.71 -14.77 19.56
C SER A 63 -0.47 -15.76 19.59
N ALA A 64 -1.16 -15.92 18.45
CA ALA A 64 -2.21 -16.92 18.28
C ALA A 64 -1.73 -18.35 18.57
N ARG A 65 -0.56 -18.73 18.02
CA ARG A 65 0.06 -20.04 18.27
C ARG A 65 0.40 -20.24 19.75
N LYS A 66 0.89 -19.20 20.43
CA LYS A 66 1.18 -19.26 21.87
C LYS A 66 -0.10 -19.42 22.69
N ALA A 67 -1.15 -18.67 22.37
CA ALA A 67 -2.45 -18.75 23.03
C ALA A 67 -3.09 -20.14 22.86
N ALA A 68 -3.05 -20.70 21.64
CA ALA A 68 -3.57 -22.04 21.37
C ALA A 68 -2.87 -23.14 22.19
N ARG A 69 -1.56 -23.02 22.42
CA ARG A 69 -0.78 -23.92 23.29
C ARG A 69 -1.07 -23.73 24.78
N ALA A 70 -1.50 -22.55 25.20
CA ALA A 70 -1.88 -22.29 26.58
C ALA A 70 -3.32 -22.76 26.86
N ALA A 71 -4.22 -22.65 25.89
CA ALA A 71 -5.62 -23.08 26.00
C ALA A 71 -5.83 -24.60 26.07
N THR A 72 -4.77 -25.41 25.94
CA THR A 72 -4.81 -26.83 26.32
C THR A 72 -4.77 -27.04 27.85
N ASP A 73 -4.57 -25.98 28.62
CA ASP A 73 -4.76 -25.93 30.07
C ASP A 73 -6.26 -25.67 30.40
N PRO A 74 -6.96 -26.61 31.06
CA PRO A 74 -8.41 -26.51 31.33
C PRO A 74 -8.86 -25.28 32.14
N ASP A 75 -7.95 -24.62 32.87
CA ASP A 75 -8.28 -23.54 33.81
C ASP A 75 -8.08 -22.11 33.25
N HIS A 76 -7.56 -21.93 32.03
CA HIS A 76 -7.14 -20.61 31.54
C HIS A 76 -7.93 -20.08 30.31
N SER A 77 -8.95 -19.27 30.65
CA SER A 77 -9.28 -17.98 30.03
C SER A 77 -9.99 -17.92 28.65
N PRO A 78 -10.78 -16.86 28.37
CA PRO A 78 -11.68 -16.75 27.22
C PRO A 78 -10.91 -16.52 25.92
N ARG A 79 -11.40 -17.14 24.84
CA ARG A 79 -10.75 -17.13 23.54
C ARG A 79 -10.88 -15.75 22.89
N HIS A 80 -9.79 -14.99 22.82
CA HIS A 80 -9.66 -13.89 21.86
C HIS A 80 -9.75 -14.46 20.44
N ASP A 81 -10.42 -13.76 19.52
CA ASP A 81 -10.59 -14.19 18.13
C ASP A 81 -9.33 -13.93 17.30
N TRP A 82 -8.30 -14.75 17.54
CA TRP A 82 -7.04 -14.72 16.79
C TRP A 82 -7.24 -15.07 15.30
N ASP A 83 -8.22 -15.90 14.99
CA ASP A 83 -8.50 -16.29 13.60
C ASP A 83 -9.11 -15.11 12.82
N GLY A 84 -9.98 -14.32 13.47
CA GLY A 84 -10.49 -13.05 12.96
C GLY A 84 -9.37 -12.07 12.65
N ASP A 85 -8.47 -11.84 13.61
CA ASP A 85 -7.32 -10.95 13.41
C ASP A 85 -6.39 -11.43 12.29
N ALA A 86 -6.11 -12.74 12.23
CA ALA A 86 -5.28 -13.31 11.18
C ALA A 86 -5.90 -13.15 9.78
N ARG A 87 -7.22 -13.34 9.65
CA ARG A 87 -7.93 -13.09 8.39
C ARG A 87 -7.91 -11.61 8.00
N ARG A 88 -8.15 -10.71 8.96
CA ARG A 88 -8.15 -9.25 8.70
C ARG A 88 -6.75 -8.76 8.31
N GLY A 89 -5.72 -9.16 9.04
CA GLY A 89 -4.33 -8.82 8.75
C GLY A 89 -3.89 -9.29 7.36
N ARG A 90 -4.26 -10.54 6.99
CA ARG A 90 -4.00 -11.07 5.65
C ARG A 90 -4.68 -10.27 4.55
N ALA A 91 -5.98 -10.00 4.70
CA ALA A 91 -6.71 -9.24 3.70
C ALA A 91 -6.12 -7.83 3.49
N LEU A 92 -5.62 -7.19 4.54
CA LEU A 92 -4.92 -5.91 4.44
C LEU A 92 -3.56 -6.05 3.74
N ALA A 93 -2.75 -7.03 4.13
CA ALA A 93 -1.44 -7.27 3.51
C ALA A 93 -1.56 -7.59 2.01
N ASP A 94 -2.53 -8.42 1.63
CA ASP A 94 -2.80 -8.79 0.23
C ASP A 94 -3.26 -7.56 -0.57
N ALA A 95 -4.19 -6.75 -0.02
CA ALA A 95 -4.63 -5.51 -0.67
C ALA A 95 -3.49 -4.48 -0.85
N LEU A 96 -2.58 -4.38 0.11
CA LEU A 96 -1.39 -3.56 -0.01
C LEU A 96 -0.44 -4.10 -1.10
N ALA A 97 -0.32 -5.42 -1.23
CA ALA A 97 0.54 -6.04 -2.21
C ALA A 97 0.02 -5.88 -3.65
N ASP A 98 -1.29 -6.04 -3.85
CA ASP A 98 -1.96 -5.89 -5.15
C ASP A 98 -1.85 -4.47 -5.71
N ALA A 99 -1.75 -3.47 -4.83
CA ALA A 99 -1.59 -2.07 -5.23
C ALA A 99 -0.32 -1.80 -6.05
N ALA A 100 0.73 -2.63 -5.92
CA ALA A 100 1.99 -2.45 -6.64
C ALA A 100 1.78 -2.67 -8.15
N ALA A 101 1.13 -3.76 -8.52
CA ALA A 101 0.82 -4.06 -9.91
C ALA A 101 -0.20 -3.05 -10.48
N ALA A 102 -1.21 -2.68 -9.68
CA ALA A 102 -2.19 -1.68 -10.08
C ALA A 102 -1.55 -0.32 -10.39
N ASP A 103 -0.53 0.11 -9.63
CA ASP A 103 0.20 1.37 -9.86
C ASP A 103 0.91 1.37 -11.21
N VAL A 104 1.59 0.27 -11.53
CA VAL A 104 2.27 0.09 -12.83
C VAL A 104 1.27 0.19 -13.98
N VAL A 105 0.17 -0.56 -13.90
CA VAL A 105 -0.87 -0.58 -14.95
C VAL A 105 -1.50 0.80 -15.14
N ALA A 106 -1.80 1.50 -14.04
CA ALA A 106 -2.40 2.84 -14.09
C ALA A 106 -1.45 3.87 -14.70
N PHE A 107 -0.16 3.84 -14.30
CA PHE A 107 0.86 4.72 -14.85
C PHE A 107 1.04 4.51 -16.36
N GLU A 108 1.17 3.26 -16.80
CA GLU A 108 1.33 2.95 -18.22
C GLU A 108 0.11 3.34 -19.05
N THR A 109 -1.09 3.12 -18.52
CA THR A 109 -2.34 3.51 -19.17
C THR A 109 -2.39 5.02 -19.36
N LEU A 110 -1.99 5.79 -18.35
CA LEU A 110 -1.88 7.24 -18.46
C LEU A 110 -0.82 7.66 -19.51
N MET A 111 0.34 6.99 -19.54
CA MET A 111 1.36 7.26 -20.56
C MET A 111 0.88 6.94 -21.97
N ARG A 112 0.09 5.87 -22.17
CA ARG A 112 -0.54 5.55 -23.47
C ARG A 112 -1.54 6.63 -23.87
N ALA A 113 -2.39 7.08 -22.95
CA ALA A 113 -3.34 8.16 -23.22
C ALA A 113 -2.64 9.45 -23.68
N TYR A 114 -1.49 9.79 -23.06
CA TYR A 114 -0.71 10.95 -23.48
C TYR A 114 -0.14 10.85 -24.91
N ARG A 115 0.14 9.63 -25.40
CA ARG A 115 0.69 9.35 -26.74
C ARG A 115 -0.37 9.30 -27.84
N MET A 116 -1.66 9.35 -27.50
CA MET A 116 -2.72 9.36 -28.51
C MET A 116 -2.60 10.57 -29.46
N PRO A 117 -3.01 10.43 -30.74
CA PRO A 117 -2.94 11.53 -31.71
C PRO A 117 -3.71 12.77 -31.27
N ARG A 118 -3.23 13.94 -31.69
CA ARG A 118 -3.88 15.25 -31.45
C ARG A 118 -4.50 15.86 -32.70
N GLU A 119 -4.25 15.27 -33.87
CA GLU A 119 -4.65 15.83 -35.15
C GLU A 119 -6.11 15.49 -35.48
N GLY A 120 -6.93 16.53 -35.63
CA GLY A 120 -8.36 16.41 -35.91
C GLY A 120 -9.23 16.54 -34.65
N ALA A 121 -10.40 17.17 -34.80
CA ALA A 121 -11.28 17.50 -33.69
C ALA A 121 -11.84 16.27 -32.95
N ALA A 122 -12.02 15.14 -33.64
CA ALA A 122 -12.45 13.89 -33.03
C ALA A 122 -11.31 13.23 -32.21
N ALA A 123 -10.12 13.11 -32.81
CA ALA A 123 -8.96 12.53 -32.14
C ALA A 123 -8.54 13.32 -30.89
N ALA A 124 -8.59 14.65 -30.96
CA ALA A 124 -8.33 15.50 -29.79
C ALA A 124 -9.31 15.23 -28.64
N ARG A 125 -10.62 15.11 -28.93
CA ARG A 125 -11.63 14.80 -27.90
C ARG A 125 -11.44 13.41 -27.30
N ASP A 126 -11.12 12.42 -28.12
CA ASP A 126 -10.90 11.05 -27.65
C ASP A 126 -9.64 10.95 -26.77
N ARG A 127 -8.57 11.65 -27.16
CA ARG A 127 -7.37 11.78 -26.33
C ARG A 127 -7.68 12.45 -24.99
N ASP A 128 -8.38 13.58 -25.00
CA ASP A 128 -8.67 14.33 -23.77
C ASP A 128 -9.53 13.50 -22.81
N ARG A 129 -10.52 12.75 -23.33
CA ARG A 129 -11.29 11.77 -22.55
C ARG A 129 -10.39 10.69 -21.94
N ALA A 130 -9.53 10.06 -22.76
CA ALA A 130 -8.65 9.00 -22.28
C ALA A 130 -7.65 9.49 -21.23
N VAL A 131 -7.11 10.70 -21.37
CA VAL A 131 -6.20 11.31 -20.37
C VAL A 131 -6.94 11.61 -19.07
N ALA A 132 -8.19 12.11 -19.15
CA ALA A 132 -8.98 12.38 -17.96
C ALA A 132 -9.30 11.09 -17.18
N GLU A 133 -9.76 10.05 -17.86
CA GLU A 133 -10.08 8.75 -17.26
C GLU A 133 -8.83 8.07 -16.68
N ALA A 134 -7.74 8.01 -17.44
CA ALA A 134 -6.49 7.41 -16.98
C ALA A 134 -5.84 8.23 -15.84
N GLY A 135 -5.97 9.55 -15.86
CA GLY A 135 -5.48 10.42 -14.79
C GLY A 135 -6.22 10.20 -13.48
N ALA A 136 -7.55 10.05 -13.54
CA ALA A 136 -8.35 9.70 -12.38
C ALA A 136 -7.96 8.32 -11.82
N ALA A 137 -7.80 7.31 -12.68
CA ALA A 137 -7.36 5.97 -12.26
C ALA A 137 -5.95 5.99 -11.64
N ALA A 138 -5.00 6.71 -12.24
CA ALA A 138 -3.65 6.89 -11.69
C ALA A 138 -3.63 7.64 -10.35
N THR A 139 -4.65 8.46 -10.06
CA THR A 139 -4.82 9.10 -8.74
C THR A 139 -5.46 8.16 -7.73
N GLU A 140 -6.44 7.36 -8.16
CA GLU A 140 -7.18 6.43 -7.30
C GLU A 140 -6.27 5.38 -6.66
N VAL A 141 -5.37 4.77 -7.43
CA VAL A 141 -4.51 3.68 -6.95
C VAL A 141 -3.66 4.07 -5.72
N PRO A 142 -2.82 5.12 -5.77
CA PRO A 142 -2.01 5.52 -4.61
C PRO A 142 -2.87 6.06 -3.46
N LEU A 143 -4.05 6.60 -3.73
CA LEU A 143 -4.98 7.02 -2.67
C LEU A 143 -5.60 5.82 -1.94
N ARG A 144 -6.05 4.78 -2.68
CA ARG A 144 -6.51 3.52 -2.09
C ARG A 144 -5.41 2.82 -1.29
N LEU A 145 -4.17 2.89 -1.76
CA LEU A 145 -3.01 2.43 -1.01
C LEU A 145 -2.89 3.18 0.33
N ALA A 146 -2.94 4.51 0.31
CA ALA A 146 -2.89 5.34 1.52
C ALA A 146 -4.05 5.04 2.51
N GLU A 147 -5.27 4.86 2.00
CA GLU A 147 -6.44 4.45 2.79
C GLU A 147 -6.24 3.05 3.42
N THR A 148 -5.73 2.09 2.65
CA THR A 148 -5.48 0.72 3.15
C THR A 148 -4.35 0.69 4.18
N ILE A 149 -3.31 1.51 3.99
CA ILE A 149 -2.24 1.68 4.99
C ILE A 149 -2.83 2.21 6.30
N THR A 150 -3.71 3.20 6.22
CA THR A 150 -4.39 3.77 7.38
C THR A 150 -5.20 2.71 8.13
N GLU A 151 -6.00 1.92 7.42
CA GLU A 151 -6.73 0.78 8.00
C GLU A 151 -5.80 -0.25 8.65
N THR A 152 -4.61 -0.44 8.09
CA THR A 152 -3.60 -1.37 8.61
C THR A 152 -2.98 -0.86 9.91
N VAL A 153 -2.70 0.44 10.01
CA VAL A 153 -2.21 1.06 11.25
C VAL A 153 -3.30 1.06 12.32
N GLU A 154 -4.56 1.31 11.95
CA GLU A 154 -5.71 1.17 12.87
C GLU A 154 -5.81 -0.27 13.41
N PHE A 155 -5.68 -1.28 12.54
CA PHE A 155 -5.65 -2.70 12.93
C PHE A 155 -4.45 -3.03 13.82
N ALA A 156 -3.25 -2.53 13.52
CA ALA A 156 -2.09 -2.69 14.39
C ALA A 156 -2.38 -2.16 15.81
N GLY A 157 -3.09 -1.04 15.90
CA GLY A 157 -3.58 -0.47 17.16
C GLY A 157 -4.52 -1.37 17.96
N THR A 158 -5.30 -2.24 17.31
CA THR A 158 -6.21 -3.15 18.03
C THR A 158 -5.50 -4.39 18.59
N VAL A 159 -4.35 -4.76 18.03
CA VAL A 159 -3.61 -5.99 18.38
C VAL A 159 -2.35 -5.75 19.21
N VAL A 160 -1.78 -4.54 19.20
CA VAL A 160 -0.46 -4.23 19.80
C VAL A 160 -0.31 -4.61 21.28
N ASP A 161 -1.37 -4.50 22.08
CA ASP A 161 -1.35 -4.83 23.51
C ASP A 161 -1.87 -6.26 23.79
N ARG A 162 -2.29 -6.99 22.75
CA ARG A 162 -2.75 -8.38 22.84
C ARG A 162 -1.69 -9.38 22.41
N VAL A 163 -0.80 -8.96 21.50
CA VAL A 163 0.33 -9.78 21.08
C VAL A 163 1.29 -9.99 22.24
N ILE A 164 2.04 -11.09 22.20
CA ILE A 164 3.05 -11.36 23.24
C ILE A 164 4.19 -10.35 23.14
N ASP A 165 4.78 -9.99 24.29
CA ASP A 165 5.82 -8.95 24.38
C ASP A 165 6.98 -9.14 23.40
N GLN A 166 7.35 -10.40 23.13
CA GLN A 166 8.47 -10.78 22.27
C GLN A 166 8.31 -10.31 20.81
N VAL A 167 7.08 -10.09 20.36
CA VAL A 167 6.77 -9.64 18.98
C VAL A 167 6.08 -8.28 18.95
N ARG A 168 5.95 -7.62 20.10
CA ARG A 168 5.40 -6.27 20.18
C ARG A 168 6.25 -5.28 19.38
N SER A 169 7.57 -5.44 19.39
CA SER A 169 8.49 -4.64 18.58
C SER A 169 8.24 -4.77 17.08
N ASP A 170 7.80 -5.95 16.61
CA ASP A 170 7.50 -6.17 15.19
C ASP A 170 6.24 -5.42 14.77
N VAL A 171 5.20 -5.37 15.62
CA VAL A 171 4.00 -4.55 15.38
C VAL A 171 4.39 -3.07 15.27
N LEU A 172 5.20 -2.58 16.21
CA LEU A 172 5.64 -1.18 16.25
C LEU A 172 6.53 -0.81 15.05
N ALA A 173 7.46 -1.68 14.66
CA ALA A 173 8.27 -1.49 13.46
C ALA A 173 7.40 -1.48 12.19
N GLY A 174 6.42 -2.38 12.11
CA GLY A 174 5.44 -2.40 11.03
C GLY A 174 4.67 -1.09 10.89
N VAL A 175 4.22 -0.52 12.01
CA VAL A 175 3.51 0.78 12.06
C VAL A 175 4.36 1.92 11.52
N GLU A 176 5.64 2.00 11.88
CA GLU A 176 6.52 3.06 11.37
C GLU A 176 6.85 2.91 9.89
N ILE A 177 7.02 1.67 9.42
CA ILE A 177 7.20 1.37 7.99
C ILE A 177 5.95 1.78 7.20
N LEU A 178 4.76 1.44 7.72
CA LEU A 178 3.47 1.81 7.13
C LEU A 178 3.31 3.33 7.07
N ALA A 179 3.63 4.07 8.14
CA ALA A 179 3.57 5.53 8.13
C ALA A 179 4.52 6.16 7.08
N GLY A 180 5.75 5.65 6.96
CA GLY A 180 6.66 6.08 5.91
C GLY A 180 6.14 5.80 4.50
N ALA A 181 5.58 4.60 4.28
CA ALA A 181 4.97 4.21 3.02
C ALA A 181 3.74 5.06 2.66
N PHE A 182 2.94 5.46 3.65
CA PHE A 182 1.80 6.36 3.44
C PHE A 182 2.24 7.70 2.87
N HIS A 183 3.25 8.33 3.47
CA HIS A 183 3.76 9.61 2.98
C HIS A 183 4.37 9.48 1.58
N ALA A 184 5.06 8.36 1.30
CA ALA A 184 5.55 8.06 -0.04
C ALA A 184 4.42 7.95 -1.07
N ALA A 185 3.31 7.25 -0.73
CA ALA A 185 2.14 7.15 -1.58
C ALA A 185 1.46 8.52 -1.80
N LEU A 186 1.38 9.36 -0.76
CA LEU A 186 0.79 10.70 -0.89
C LEU A 186 1.56 11.58 -1.87
N HIS A 187 2.89 11.50 -1.95
CA HIS A 187 3.64 12.24 -2.96
C HIS A 187 3.20 11.88 -4.39
N THR A 188 2.85 10.62 -4.64
CA THR A 188 2.27 10.19 -5.93
C THR A 188 0.86 10.75 -6.13
N VAL A 189 0.02 10.75 -5.08
CA VAL A 189 -1.31 11.37 -5.11
C VAL A 189 -1.22 12.86 -5.48
N GLU A 190 -0.35 13.62 -4.83
CA GLU A 190 -0.19 15.07 -5.08
C GLU A 190 0.16 15.39 -6.53
N ILE A 191 1.11 14.63 -7.10
CA ILE A 191 1.53 14.81 -8.49
C ILE A 191 0.35 14.58 -9.43
N ASN A 192 -0.46 13.54 -9.19
CA ASN A 192 -1.59 13.21 -10.05
C ASN A 192 -2.76 14.20 -9.87
N LEU A 193 -3.03 14.65 -8.64
CA LEU A 193 -4.02 15.69 -8.33
C LEU A 193 -3.79 16.97 -9.15
N ALA A 194 -2.52 17.38 -9.30
CA ALA A 194 -2.18 18.57 -10.10
C ALA A 194 -2.64 18.45 -11.57
N GLY A 195 -2.71 17.24 -12.11
CA GLY A 195 -3.15 16.95 -13.47
C GLY A 195 -4.67 16.85 -13.69
N LEU A 196 -5.48 16.79 -12.62
CA LEU A 196 -6.93 16.56 -12.73
C LEU A 196 -7.76 17.83 -12.98
N ALA A 197 -8.98 17.67 -13.51
CA ALA A 197 -9.97 18.74 -13.53
C ALA A 197 -10.44 19.11 -12.12
N ALA A 198 -11.01 20.31 -11.96
CA ALA A 198 -11.35 20.87 -10.64
C ALA A 198 -12.32 19.99 -9.82
N GLU A 199 -13.35 19.44 -10.47
CA GLU A 199 -14.38 18.61 -9.82
C GLU A 199 -13.80 17.30 -9.26
N PRO A 200 -13.15 16.42 -10.06
CA PRO A 200 -12.56 15.20 -9.52
C PRO A 200 -11.42 15.50 -8.53
N ARG A 201 -10.62 16.54 -8.78
CA ARG A 201 -9.55 16.95 -7.86
C ARG A 201 -10.08 17.26 -6.46
N ALA A 202 -11.23 17.91 -6.33
CA ALA A 202 -11.81 18.24 -5.03
C ALA A 202 -12.21 16.98 -4.25
N ALA A 203 -12.83 16.00 -4.91
CA ALA A 203 -13.22 14.73 -4.29
C ALA A 203 -12.00 13.92 -3.82
N PHE A 204 -10.97 13.81 -4.67
CA PHE A 204 -9.72 13.13 -4.31
C PHE A 204 -8.97 13.84 -3.18
N THR A 205 -8.96 15.18 -3.18
CA THR A 205 -8.36 15.99 -2.12
C THR A 205 -9.00 15.70 -0.76
N ALA A 206 -10.33 15.71 -0.69
CA ALA A 206 -11.05 15.44 0.55
C ALA A 206 -10.75 14.05 1.13
N ARG A 207 -10.64 13.03 0.27
CA ARG A 207 -10.26 11.68 0.68
C ARG A 207 -8.81 11.60 1.16
N ARG A 208 -7.89 12.28 0.47
CA ARG A 208 -6.47 12.39 0.86
C ARG A 208 -6.34 13.02 2.26
N ASP A 209 -7.05 14.11 2.51
CA ASP A 209 -7.04 14.80 3.81
C ASP A 209 -7.61 13.89 4.90
N ALA A 210 -8.75 13.23 4.64
CA ALA A 210 -9.37 12.30 5.59
C ALA A 210 -8.47 11.09 5.91
N ALA A 211 -7.74 10.57 4.92
CA ALA A 211 -6.79 9.48 5.14
C ALA A 211 -5.61 9.93 6.02
N LEU A 212 -5.09 11.14 5.79
CA LEU A 212 -4.00 11.72 6.59
C LEU A 212 -4.44 11.92 8.05
N ASP A 213 -5.58 12.56 8.27
CA ASP A 213 -6.13 12.78 9.62
C ASP A 213 -6.31 11.47 10.39
N ARG A 214 -6.84 10.44 9.71
CA ARG A 214 -7.03 9.11 10.31
C ARG A 214 -5.71 8.43 10.64
N LEU A 215 -4.72 8.50 9.76
CA LEU A 215 -3.40 7.94 10.01
C LEU A 215 -2.75 8.63 11.21
N GLU A 216 -2.74 9.96 11.24
CA GLU A 216 -2.15 10.73 12.34
C GLU A 216 -2.82 10.41 13.67
N ALA A 217 -4.15 10.28 13.68
CA ALA A 217 -4.89 9.86 14.86
C ALA A 217 -4.53 8.42 15.29
N ALA A 218 -4.40 7.48 14.34
CA ALA A 218 -4.07 6.09 14.63
C ALA A 218 -2.62 5.93 15.12
N HIS A 219 -1.65 6.54 14.44
CA HIS A 219 -0.24 6.58 14.83
C HIS A 219 -0.05 7.30 16.17
N GLY A 220 -0.75 8.42 16.38
CA GLY A 220 -0.73 9.17 17.63
C GLY A 220 -1.19 8.35 18.85
N ARG A 221 -2.17 7.46 18.69
CA ARG A 221 -2.58 6.51 19.74
C ARG A 221 -1.49 5.49 20.08
N LEU A 222 -0.65 5.12 19.12
CA LEU A 222 0.46 4.17 19.27
C LEU A 222 1.75 4.83 19.79
N ARG A 223 1.86 6.16 19.74
CA ARG A 223 3.04 6.92 20.17
C ARG A 223 3.58 6.55 21.56
N PRO A 224 2.76 6.30 22.61
CA PRO A 224 3.27 5.88 23.91
C PRO A 224 4.03 4.55 23.84
N ALA A 225 3.52 3.58 23.06
CA ALA A 225 4.17 2.29 22.84
C ALA A 225 5.45 2.45 22.01
N LEU A 226 5.42 3.30 20.98
CA LEU A 226 6.58 3.63 20.15
C LEU A 226 7.72 4.33 20.91
N SER A 227 7.36 5.15 21.91
CA SER A 227 8.33 5.91 22.71
C SER A 227 8.86 5.14 23.91
N HIS A 228 8.28 3.97 24.23
CA HIS A 228 8.67 3.19 25.38
C HIS A 228 10.03 2.53 25.14
N ARG A 229 11.04 2.95 25.91
CA ARG A 229 12.31 2.22 25.95
C ARG A 229 12.12 0.99 26.81
N PRO A 230 12.46 -0.22 26.33
CA PRO A 230 12.43 -1.40 27.18
C PRO A 230 13.31 -1.15 28.39
N THR A 231 12.71 -1.14 29.58
CA THR A 231 13.48 -1.24 30.82
C THR A 231 14.13 -2.61 30.79
N GLY A 232 15.47 -2.66 30.72
CA GLY A 232 16.23 -3.89 30.62
C GLY A 232 15.86 -4.92 31.70
N PRO A 233 16.27 -6.19 31.55
CA PRO A 233 15.87 -7.24 32.48
C PRO A 233 16.21 -6.83 33.91
N GLN A 234 15.20 -6.71 34.76
CA GLN A 234 15.41 -6.71 36.19
C GLN A 234 15.91 -8.12 36.55
N GLY A 235 17.23 -8.28 36.58
CA GLY A 235 17.86 -9.50 37.04
C GLY A 235 17.38 -9.84 38.46
N PRO A 236 17.32 -11.13 38.83
CA PRO A 236 16.86 -11.52 40.14
C PRO A 236 17.79 -10.91 41.21
N ARG A 237 17.18 -10.26 42.21
CA ARG A 237 17.85 -9.90 43.47
C ARG A 237 18.05 -11.15 44.32
#